data_AF-A0A1Z5HX20-F1
#
_entry.id   AF-A0A1Z5HX20-F1
#
_cell.length_a   1.000
_cell.length_b   1.000
_cell.length_c   1.000
_cell.angle_alpha   90.00
_cell.angle_beta   90.00
_cell.angle_gamma   90.00
#
_symmetry.space_group_name_H-M   'P 1'
#
loop_
_entity.id
_entity.type
_entity.pdbx_description
1 polymer ?
#
loop_
_entity_poly.entity_id
_entity_poly.type
_entity_poly.pdbx_seq_one_letter_code
_entity_poly.pdbx_strand_id
1 'polypeptide(L)'
;MNLQELFVGLAFGAVVSIFNHQLIVRLLPRLEGLPVDRAKAKLWGRYLVRYGINFLVLFAVYKRVWLLTGTALGLTAMQKYLAVKYFFKRKG
;
A
#
# COMPACT_ATOMS: atom_id res chain seq x y z
N MET A 1 -13.61 18.48 15.06
CA MET A 1 -12.57 17.84 14.21
C MET A 1 -11.59 17.14 15.14
N ASN A 2 -11.53 15.80 15.14
CA ASN A 2 -10.63 15.06 16.04
C ASN A 2 -9.29 14.82 15.34
N LEU A 3 -8.39 15.81 15.45
CA LEU A 3 -7.05 15.75 14.86
C LEU A 3 -6.27 14.50 15.29
N GLN A 4 -6.45 14.05 16.54
CA GLN A 4 -5.83 12.83 17.06
C GLN A 4 -6.23 11.59 16.26
N GLU A 5 -7.51 11.41 15.96
CA GLU A 5 -7.98 10.26 15.18
C GLU A 5 -7.43 10.28 13.76
N LEU A 6 -7.26 11.46 13.17
CA LEU A 6 -6.69 11.61 11.84
C LEU A 6 -5.22 11.19 11.80
N PHE A 7 -4.41 11.63 12.77
CA PHE A 7 -3.00 11.23 12.88
C PHE A 7 -2.84 9.74 13.17
N VAL A 8 -3.65 9.18 14.07
CA VAL A 8 -3.66 7.74 14.36
C VAL A 8 -4.03 6.95 13.10
N GLY A 9 -5.05 7.40 12.37
CA GLY A 9 -5.47 6.80 11.12
C GLY A 9 -4.35 6.82 10.08
N LEU A 10 -3.68 7.97 9.94
CA LEU A 10 -2.58 8.17 9.00
C LEU A 10 -1.38 7.27 9.34
N ALA A 11 -0.96 7.23 10.59
CA ALA A 11 0.12 6.35 11.04
C ALA A 11 -0.23 4.87 10.79
N PHE A 12 -1.45 4.47 11.14
CA PHE A 12 -1.93 3.10 10.92
C PHE A 12 -1.95 2.72 9.43
N GLY A 13 -2.54 3.58 8.59
CA GLY A 13 -2.57 3.37 7.14
C GLY A 13 -1.17 3.32 6.52
N ALA A 14 -0.24 4.16 6.99
CA ALA A 14 1.14 4.17 6.53
C ALA A 14 1.85 2.85 6.87
N VAL A 15 1.72 2.35 8.11
CA VAL A 15 2.32 1.08 8.53
C VAL A 15 1.78 -0.09 7.70
N VAL A 16 0.47 -0.18 7.51
CA VAL A 16 -0.16 -1.21 6.66
C VAL A 16 0.37 -1.12 5.22
N SER A 17 0.49 0.08 4.68
CA SER A 17 0.98 0.29 3.31
C SER A 17 2.45 -0.12 3.14
N ILE A 18 3.30 0.18 4.13
CA ILE A 18 4.70 -0.25 4.15
C ILE A 18 4.79 -1.77 4.20
N PHE A 19 4.03 -2.42 5.09
CA PHE A 19 4.01 -3.88 5.20
C PHE A 19 3.56 -4.55 3.89
N ASN A 20 2.47 -4.05 3.30
CA ASN A 20 1.99 -4.52 2.00
C ASN A 20 3.03 -4.32 0.89
N HIS A 21 3.75 -3.20 0.90
CA HIS A 21 4.79 -2.95 -0.08
C HIS A 21 5.98 -3.90 0.06
N GLN A 22 6.43 -4.16 1.30
CA GLN A 22 7.53 -5.10 1.55
C GLN A 22 7.19 -6.52 1.10
N LEU A 23 5.93 -6.95 1.24
CA LEU A 23 5.47 -8.26 0.73
C LEU A 23 5.62 -8.37 -0.80
N ILE A 24 5.36 -7.30 -1.54
CA ILE A 24 5.53 -7.26 -3.00
C ILE A 24 7.03 -7.22 -3.36
N VAL A 25 7.81 -6.37 -2.70
CA VAL A 25 9.27 -6.22 -2.94
C VAL A 25 10.02 -7.52 -2.72
N ARG A 26 9.70 -8.27 -1.65
CA ARG A 26 10.33 -9.58 -1.39
C ARG A 26 10.00 -10.63 -2.45
N LEU A 27 8.93 -10.43 -3.22
CA LEU A 27 8.53 -11.37 -4.27
C LEU A 27 9.22 -11.10 -5.61
N LEU A 28 9.61 -9.86 -5.90
CA LEU A 28 10.29 -9.47 -7.15
C LEU A 28 11.48 -10.37 -7.53
N PRO A 29 12.46 -10.66 -6.65
CA PRO A 29 13.57 -11.55 -7.00
C PRO A 29 13.13 -12.99 -7.27
N ARG A 30 11.96 -13.43 -6.77
CA ARG A 30 11.38 -14.75 -7.06
C ARG A 30 10.62 -14.78 -8.39
N LEU A 31 10.43 -13.63 -9.03
CA LEU A 31 9.74 -13.51 -10.32
C LEU A 31 10.72 -13.38 -11.50
N GLU A 32 11.99 -13.03 -11.26
CA GLU A 32 13.01 -12.81 -12.30
C GLU A 32 13.29 -14.06 -13.15
N GLY A 33 13.10 -15.26 -12.61
CA GLY A 33 13.28 -16.54 -13.32
C GLY A 33 12.01 -17.11 -13.96
N LEU A 34 10.86 -16.42 -13.91
CA LEU A 34 9.60 -16.93 -14.44
C LEU A 34 9.27 -16.34 -15.82
N PRO A 35 8.59 -17.10 -16.69
CA PRO A 35 8.03 -16.55 -17.91
C PRO A 35 7.08 -15.39 -17.58
N VAL A 36 7.12 -14.35 -18.41
CA VAL A 36 6.48 -13.04 -18.17
C VAL A 36 5.00 -13.17 -17.78
N ASP A 37 4.26 -14.09 -18.40
CA ASP A 37 2.84 -14.28 -18.11
C ASP A 37 2.58 -14.84 -16.70
N ARG A 38 3.39 -15.81 -16.27
CA ARG A 38 3.30 -16.35 -14.90
C ARG A 38 3.78 -15.34 -13.86
N ALA A 39 4.79 -14.54 -14.21
CA ALA A 39 5.27 -13.46 -13.36
C ALA A 39 4.19 -12.38 -13.15
N LYS A 40 3.53 -11.95 -14.23
CA LYS A 40 2.40 -11.01 -14.18
C LYS A 40 1.24 -11.56 -13.35
N ALA A 41 0.82 -12.81 -13.57
CA ALA A 41 -0.29 -13.41 -12.83
C ALA A 41 -0.01 -13.45 -11.30
N LYS A 42 1.20 -13.85 -10.89
CA LYS A 42 1.61 -13.81 -9.47
C LYS A 42 1.64 -12.39 -8.90
N LEU A 43 2.13 -11.42 -9.67
CA LEU A 43 2.16 -10.03 -9.26
C LEU A 43 0.73 -9.48 -9.06
N TRP A 44 -0.16 -9.74 -10.02
CA TRP A 44 -1.58 -9.38 -9.95
C TRP A 44 -2.26 -9.97 -8.72
N GLY A 45 -2.04 -11.26 -8.43
CA GLY A 45 -2.59 -11.89 -7.23
C GLY A 45 -2.18 -11.18 -5.94
N ARG A 46 -0.92 -10.72 -5.84
CA ARG A 46 -0.46 -9.92 -4.67
C ARG A 46 -1.06 -8.53 -4.62
N TYR A 47 -1.26 -7.87 -5.76
CA TYR A 47 -1.99 -6.61 -5.80
C TYR A 47 -3.44 -6.80 -5.35
N LEU A 48 -4.08 -7.91 -5.72
CA LEU A 48 -5.42 -8.27 -5.27
C LEU A 48 -5.48 -8.46 -3.75
N VAL A 49 -4.51 -9.18 -3.18
CA VAL A 49 -4.36 -9.31 -1.71
C VAL A 49 -4.16 -7.95 -1.05
N ARG A 50 -3.32 -7.08 -1.62
CA ARG A 50 -3.11 -5.71 -1.13
C ARG A 50 -4.40 -4.90 -1.12
N TYR A 51 -5.18 -4.94 -2.20
CA TYR A 51 -6.48 -4.26 -2.24
C TYR A 51 -7.47 -4.86 -1.24
N GLY A 52 -7.47 -6.18 -1.05
CA GLY A 52 -8.25 -6.84 -0.01
C GLY A 52 -7.89 -6.37 1.39
N ILE A 53 -6.60 -6.30 1.73
CA ILE A 53 -6.12 -5.79 3.02
C ILE A 53 -6.51 -4.32 3.20
N ASN A 54 -6.31 -3.48 2.18
CA ASN A 54 -6.70 -2.07 2.23
C ASN A 54 -8.21 -1.92 2.48
N PHE A 55 -9.03 -2.72 1.79
CA PHE A 55 -10.48 -2.72 1.98
C PHE A 55 -10.87 -3.16 3.39
N LEU A 56 -10.30 -4.25 3.91
CA LEU A 56 -10.55 -4.71 5.28
C LEU A 56 -10.15 -3.68 6.33
N VAL A 57 -9.02 -3.00 6.13
CA VAL A 57 -8.53 -1.95 7.01
C VAL A 57 -9.46 -0.74 7.00
N LEU A 58 -9.90 -0.28 5.82
CA LEU A 58 -10.89 0.80 5.71
C LEU A 58 -12.23 0.39 6.31
N PHE A 59 -12.66 -0.84 6.07
CA PHE A 59 -13.87 -1.41 6.65
C PHE A 59 -13.77 -1.55 8.17
N ALA A 60 -12.59 -1.80 8.75
CA ALA A 60 -12.44 -1.86 10.21
C ALA A 60 -12.64 -0.48 10.88
N VAL A 61 -12.26 0.60 10.19
CA VAL A 61 -12.31 1.97 10.72
C VAL A 61 -13.52 2.78 10.24
N TYR A 62 -14.45 2.18 9.49
CA TYR A 62 -15.52 2.89 8.78
C TYR A 62 -16.42 3.77 9.65
N LYS A 63 -16.62 3.37 10.91
CA LYS A 63 -17.49 4.09 11.86
C LYS A 63 -16.91 5.43 12.31
N ARG A 64 -15.60 5.66 12.12
CA ARG A 64 -14.91 6.88 12.57
C ARG A 64 -14.37 7.63 11.35
N VAL A 65 -15.13 8.61 10.87
CA VAL A 65 -14.85 9.33 9.61
C VAL A 65 -13.44 9.93 9.56
N TRP A 66 -12.97 10.55 10.65
CA TRP A 66 -11.63 11.15 10.71
C TRP A 66 -10.51 10.10 10.70
N LEU A 67 -10.71 9.00 11.42
CA LEU A 67 -9.80 7.86 11.43
C LEU A 67 -9.72 7.21 10.04
N LEU A 68 -10.88 6.98 9.39
CA LEU A 68 -10.97 6.46 8.04
C LEU A 68 -10.27 7.35 7.02
N THR A 69 -10.47 8.66 7.11
CA THR A 69 -9.80 9.63 6.23
C THR A 69 -8.29 9.60 6.41
N GLY A 70 -7.82 9.60 7.67
CA GLY A 70 -6.40 9.43 7.98
C GLY A 70 -5.83 8.13 7.41
N THR A 71 -6.53 7.01 7.61
CA THR A 71 -6.12 5.69 7.11
C THR A 71 -6.06 5.62 5.60
N ALA A 72 -7.03 6.19 4.89
CA ALA A 72 -7.00 6.28 3.43
C ALA A 72 -5.79 7.10 2.93
N LEU A 73 -5.48 8.23 3.58
CA LEU A 73 -4.29 9.04 3.26
C LEU A 73 -2.99 8.25 3.53
N GLY A 74 -2.88 7.59 4.68
CA GLY A 74 -1.72 6.76 5.02
C GLY A 74 -1.52 5.59 4.05
N LEU A 75 -2.61 4.92 3.63
CA LEU A 75 -2.56 3.82 2.68
C LEU A 75 -2.00 4.23 1.31
N THR A 76 -2.30 5.46 0.87
CA THR A 76 -1.82 6.00 -0.43
C THR A 76 -0.43 6.65 -0.35
N ALA A 77 0.03 7.04 0.83
CA ALA A 77 1.32 7.71 1.03
C ALA A 77 2.50 6.91 0.46
N MET A 78 2.52 5.59 0.66
CA MET A 78 3.59 4.73 0.15
C MET A 78 3.61 4.64 -1.38
N GLN A 79 2.45 4.61 -2.05
CA GLN A 79 2.38 4.63 -3.52
C GLN A 79 2.95 5.93 -4.07
N LYS A 80 2.61 7.07 -3.46
CA LYS A 80 3.14 8.38 -3.85
C LYS A 80 4.65 8.47 -3.61
N TYR A 81 5.14 7.99 -2.46
CA TYR A 81 6.58 7.94 -2.16
C TYR A 81 7.35 7.13 -3.21
N LEU A 82 6.85 5.95 -3.57
CA LEU A 82 7.48 5.12 -4.60
C LEU A 82 7.41 5.77 -5.97
N ALA A 83 6.27 6.34 -6.34
CA ALA A 83 6.12 7.06 -7.61
C ALA A 83 7.17 8.17 -7.71
N VAL A 84 7.33 9.00 -6.66
CA VAL A 84 8.35 10.05 -6.60
C VAL A 84 9.75 9.45 -6.70
N LYS A 85 10.06 8.41 -5.90
CA LYS A 85 11.38 7.77 -5.91
C LYS A 85 11.75 7.18 -7.28
N TYR A 86 10.83 6.49 -7.95
CA TYR A 86 11.07 5.90 -9.26
C TYR A 86 11.06 6.93 -10.40
N PHE A 87 10.24 7.98 -10.33
CA PHE A 87 10.27 9.09 -11.29
C PHE A 87 11.60 9.85 -11.22
N PHE A 88 12.07 10.18 -10.01
CA PHE A 88 13.34 10.89 -9.83
C PHE A 88 14.55 10.03 -10.19
N LYS A 89 14.49 8.71 -9.96
CA LYS A 89 15.57 7.79 -10.34
C LYS A 89 15.71 7.58 -11.87
N ARG A 90 14.73 7.99 -12.68
CA ARG A 90 14.82 7.96 -14.16
C ARG A 90 15.47 9.21 -14.76
N LYS A 91 15.76 10.25 -13.97
CA LYS A 91 16.35 11.52 -14.42
C LYS A 91 17.85 11.68 -14.11
N GLY A 92 18.53 10.62 -13.66
CA GLY A 92 19.99 10.56 -13.53
C GLY A 92 20.51 9.31 -14.22
#